data_AF-A0A0R0LYX9-F1
#
_entry.id   AF-A0A0R0LYX9-F1
#
_cell.length_a   1.000
_cell.length_b   1.000
_cell.length_c   1.000
_cell.angle_alpha   90.00
_cell.angle_beta   90.00
_cell.angle_gamma   90.00
#
_symmetry.space_group_name_H-M   'P 1'
#
loop_
_entity.id
_entity.type
_entity.pdbx_description
1 polymer ?
#
loop_
_entity_poly.entity_id
_entity_poly.type
_entity_poly.pdbx_seq_one_letter_code
_entity_poly.pdbx_strand_id
1 'polypeptide(L)'
;MKKEMFENVLKEKHSIRFNNVEEDITFINYNDSKPVKFLTTKFTNQIDETRTREWAKTRDTNRKRSVIITKQIPPAISCYNQNMNGVDRFNQSIKSSKLKRASKKFDRKLSVFLLESILHNAFILLSSDAKMKYQTKHELIESLADLFMAYE
;
A
#
# COMPACT_ATOMS: atom_id res chain seq x y z
N MET A 1 -30.90 -5.79 29.86
CA MET A 1 -31.07 -6.31 28.48
C MET A 1 -30.39 -5.48 27.38
N LYS A 2 -30.54 -4.15 27.27
CA LYS A 2 -29.92 -3.41 26.13
C LYS A 2 -28.39 -3.24 26.20
N LYS A 3 -27.77 -3.28 27.38
CA LYS A 3 -26.32 -3.09 27.56
C LYS A 3 -25.50 -4.29 27.02
N GLU A 4 -26.00 -5.51 27.25
CA GLU A 4 -25.35 -6.77 26.81
C GLU A 4 -25.39 -6.97 25.29
N MET A 5 -26.48 -6.56 24.61
CA MET A 5 -26.54 -6.64 23.14
C MET A 5 -25.50 -5.74 22.46
N PHE A 6 -25.23 -4.54 23.01
CA PHE A 6 -24.23 -3.63 22.43
C PHE A 6 -22.78 -4.07 22.69
N GLU A 7 -22.50 -4.69 23.84
CA GLU A 7 -21.18 -5.29 24.10
C GLU A 7 -20.90 -6.47 23.16
N ASN A 8 -21.91 -7.26 22.81
CA ASN A 8 -21.75 -8.37 21.87
C ASN A 8 -21.58 -7.93 20.41
N VAL A 9 -22.25 -6.85 19.97
CA VAL A 9 -22.05 -6.29 18.60
C VAL A 9 -20.66 -5.65 18.45
N LEU A 10 -20.10 -5.08 19.52
CA LEU A 10 -18.73 -4.56 19.52
C LEU A 10 -17.67 -5.67 19.56
N LYS A 11 -17.95 -6.83 20.17
CA LYS A 11 -17.03 -7.99 20.20
C LYS A 11 -16.77 -8.61 18.82
N GLU A 12 -17.69 -8.45 17.86
CA GLU A 12 -17.46 -8.94 16.50
C GLU A 12 -16.50 -8.04 15.69
N LYS A 13 -16.56 -6.72 15.91
CA LYS A 13 -15.73 -5.73 15.23
C LYS A 13 -14.32 -5.71 15.85
N HIS A 14 -13.30 -5.83 15.02
CA HIS A 14 -11.90 -6.05 15.37
C HIS A 14 -11.60 -7.41 16.04
N SER A 15 -12.48 -8.40 15.86
CA SER A 15 -12.18 -9.77 16.28
C SER A 15 -10.99 -10.33 15.48
N ILE A 16 -10.08 -10.98 16.19
CA ILE A 16 -8.88 -11.61 15.63
C ILE A 16 -8.92 -13.10 15.97
N ARG A 17 -8.69 -13.95 14.97
CA ARG A 17 -8.46 -15.38 15.17
C ARG A 17 -7.16 -15.78 14.49
N PHE A 18 -6.30 -16.46 15.24
CA PHE A 18 -5.08 -17.05 14.73
C PHE A 18 -5.28 -18.55 14.58
N ASN A 19 -4.87 -19.08 13.43
CA ASN A 19 -4.75 -20.51 13.19
C ASN A 19 -3.29 -20.76 12.79
N ASN A 20 -2.54 -21.47 13.64
CA ASN A 20 -1.20 -21.91 13.27
C ASN A 20 -1.35 -23.14 12.37
N VAL A 21 -0.82 -23.05 11.14
CA VAL A 21 -0.85 -24.15 10.17
C VAL A 21 0.36 -25.05 10.36
N GLU A 22 1.52 -24.42 10.56
CA GLU A 22 2.81 -25.02 10.89
C GLU A 22 3.51 -24.14 11.94
N GLU A 23 4.64 -24.56 12.50
CA GLU A 23 5.39 -23.78 13.50
C GLU A 23 5.72 -22.36 13.02
N ASP A 24 6.04 -22.23 11.73
CA ASP A 24 6.45 -20.97 11.12
C ASP A 24 5.34 -20.27 10.32
N ILE A 25 4.16 -20.89 10.16
CA ILE A 25 3.09 -20.36 9.30
C ILE A 25 1.85 -20.04 10.12
N THR A 26 1.52 -18.76 10.21
CA THR A 26 0.34 -18.26 10.92
C THR A 26 -0.70 -17.72 9.93
N PHE A 27 -1.92 -18.21 10.06
CA PHE A 27 -3.10 -17.69 9.37
C PHE A 27 -3.91 -16.80 10.30
N ILE A 28 -4.21 -15.59 9.86
CA ILE A 28 -4.89 -14.55 10.65
C ILE A 28 -6.22 -14.21 9.98
N ASN A 29 -7.32 -14.42 10.70
CA ASN A 29 -8.62 -13.85 10.34
C ASN A 29 -8.82 -12.58 11.17
N TYR A 30 -8.87 -11.43 10.50
CA TYR A 30 -9.12 -10.14 11.13
C TYR A 30 -10.44 -9.56 10.61
N ASN A 31 -11.37 -9.29 11.52
CA ASN A 31 -12.63 -8.67 11.15
C ASN A 31 -12.59 -7.18 11.48
N ASP A 32 -12.37 -6.30 10.50
CA ASP A 32 -12.57 -4.85 10.71
C ASP A 32 -14.04 -4.49 10.42
N SER A 33 -14.30 -3.83 9.29
CA SER A 33 -15.65 -3.63 8.76
C SER A 33 -16.08 -4.80 7.85
N LYS A 34 -15.11 -5.57 7.36
CA LYS A 34 -15.27 -6.81 6.60
C LYS A 34 -14.18 -7.79 7.07
N PRO A 35 -14.43 -9.11 6.99
CA PRO A 35 -13.42 -10.11 7.32
C PRO A 35 -12.30 -10.08 6.28
N VAL A 36 -11.05 -10.04 6.76
CA VAL A 36 -9.83 -10.11 5.96
C VAL A 36 -8.99 -11.28 6.46
N LYS A 37 -8.39 -12.00 5.50
CA LYS A 37 -7.58 -13.19 5.74
C LYS A 37 -6.13 -12.86 5.38
N PHE A 38 -5.21 -13.14 6.28
CA PHE A 38 -3.77 -12.95 6.07
C PHE A 38 -3.03 -14.25 6.34
N LEU A 39 -1.99 -14.49 5.55
CA LEU A 39 -1.02 -15.55 5.77
C LEU A 39 0.33 -14.88 6.00
N THR A 40 1.05 -15.28 7.04
CA THR A 40 2.37 -14.74 7.34
C THR A 40 3.30 -15.82 7.87
N THR A 41 4.56 -15.69 7.50
CA THR A 41 5.67 -16.52 8.00
C THR A 41 6.56 -15.78 9.00
N LYS A 42 6.27 -14.50 9.27
CA LYS A 42 7.12 -13.61 10.05
C LYS A 42 6.55 -13.29 11.43
N PHE A 43 5.22 -13.26 11.54
CA PHE A 43 4.54 -12.83 12.76
C PHE A 43 3.66 -13.96 13.28
N THR A 44 3.98 -14.47 14.47
CA THR A 44 3.26 -15.59 15.10
C THR A 44 2.48 -15.11 16.31
N ASN A 45 1.15 -15.15 16.24
CA ASN A 45 0.24 -14.82 17.36
C ASN A 45 0.50 -13.45 18.04
N GLN A 46 0.98 -12.47 17.27
CA GLN A 46 1.28 -11.12 17.76
C GLN A 46 0.12 -10.14 17.47
N ILE A 47 -0.11 -9.22 18.40
CA ILE A 47 -1.10 -8.14 18.30
C ILE A 47 -0.44 -6.85 18.78
N ASP A 48 -0.55 -5.79 17.99
CA ASP A 48 -0.14 -4.44 18.38
C ASP A 48 -1.36 -3.56 18.68
N GLU A 49 -1.19 -2.64 19.64
CA GLU A 49 -2.16 -1.58 19.89
C GLU A 49 -1.83 -0.35 19.04
N THR A 50 -2.73 -0.01 18.12
CA THR A 50 -2.58 1.15 17.25
C THR A 50 -3.64 2.20 17.58
N ARG A 51 -3.20 3.42 17.90
CA ARG A 51 -4.10 4.57 18.10
C ARG A 51 -4.48 5.15 16.74
N THR A 52 -5.76 5.11 16.42
CA THR A 52 -6.29 5.58 15.13
C THR A 52 -7.38 6.61 15.34
N ARG A 53 -7.48 7.61 14.46
CA ARG A 53 -8.62 8.55 14.48
C ARG A 53 -9.79 7.94 13.71
N GLU A 54 -10.94 7.86 14.34
CA GLU A 54 -12.19 7.47 13.70
C GLU A 54 -13.27 8.53 13.87
N TRP A 55 -14.20 8.58 12.92
CA TRP A 55 -15.39 9.41 13.03
C TRP A 55 -16.46 8.68 13.86
N ALA A 56 -16.67 9.13 15.08
CA ALA A 56 -17.70 8.61 15.97
C ALA A 56 -18.82 9.64 16.16
N LYS A 57 -20.06 9.17 16.33
CA LYS A 57 -21.17 10.05 16.74
C LYS A 57 -21.10 10.25 18.25
N THR A 58 -21.05 11.50 18.70
CA THR A 58 -21.09 11.85 20.13
C THR A 58 -22.50 11.60 20.67
N ARG A 59 -22.63 10.94 21.83
CA ARG A 59 -23.93 10.59 22.44
C ARG A 59 -24.83 11.81 22.68
N ASP A 60 -24.26 12.94 23.10
CA ASP A 60 -25.06 14.08 23.56
C ASP A 60 -25.52 15.01 22.43
N THR A 61 -24.78 15.07 21.33
CA THR A 61 -25.04 16.05 20.24
C THR A 61 -25.39 15.40 18.92
N ASN A 62 -25.28 14.07 18.81
CA ASN A 62 -25.46 13.27 17.59
C ASN A 62 -24.62 13.74 16.38
N ARG A 63 -23.65 14.63 16.61
CA ARG A 63 -22.70 15.14 15.61
C ARG A 63 -21.54 14.17 15.48
N LYS A 64 -21.05 13.99 14.26
CA LYS A 64 -19.81 13.25 14.01
C LYS A 64 -18.62 14.10 14.46
N ARG A 65 -17.78 13.53 15.33
CA ARG A 65 -16.48 14.11 15.72
C ARG A 65 -15.38 13.08 15.52
N SER A 66 -14.18 13.54 15.23
CA SER A 66 -13.00 12.69 15.19
C SER A 66 -12.60 12.33 16.63
N VAL A 67 -12.58 11.04 16.95
CA VAL A 67 -12.18 10.50 18.25
C VAL A 67 -10.97 9.60 18.05
N ILE A 68 -10.04 9.61 19.00
CA ILE A 68 -8.91 8.68 19.01
C ILE A 68 -9.38 7.37 19.66
N ILE A 69 -9.29 6.28 18.91
CA ILE A 69 -9.65 4.93 19.36
C ILE A 69 -8.39 4.07 19.29
N THR A 70 -8.12 3.31 20.36
CA THR A 70 -7.08 2.28 20.36
C THR A 70 -7.65 1.01 19.75
N LYS A 71 -7.03 0.51 18.68
CA LYS A 71 -7.40 -0.73 18.01
C LYS A 71 -6.31 -1.78 18.21
N GLN A 72 -6.73 -3.01 18.40
CA GLN A 72 -5.85 -4.17 18.29
C GLN A 72 -5.72 -4.56 16.82
N ILE A 73 -4.51 -4.51 16.28
CA ILE A 73 -4.21 -4.82 14.89
C ILE A 73 -3.00 -5.77 14.87
N PRO A 74 -3.10 -6.94 14.22
CA PRO A 74 -1.94 -7.80 14.03
C PRO A 74 -0.83 -7.09 13.24
N PRO A 75 0.45 -7.17 13.68
CA PRO A 75 1.57 -6.49 13.03
C PRO A 75 1.72 -6.85 11.54
N ALA A 76 1.34 -8.08 11.18
CA ALA A 76 1.32 -8.55 9.79
C ALA A 76 0.48 -7.65 8.86
N ILE A 77 -0.67 -7.17 9.34
CA ILE A 77 -1.56 -6.29 8.57
C ILE A 77 -0.96 -4.91 8.40
N SER A 78 -0.37 -4.37 9.48
CA SER A 78 0.33 -3.08 9.43
C SER A 78 1.51 -3.12 8.45
N CYS A 79 2.34 -4.16 8.55
CA CYS A 79 3.47 -4.37 7.65
C CYS A 79 3.04 -4.56 6.20
N TYR A 80 1.96 -5.30 5.94
CA TYR A 80 1.40 -5.44 4.60
C TYR A 80 0.95 -4.09 4.03
N ASN A 81 0.15 -3.32 4.77
CA ASN A 81 -0.37 -2.03 4.31
C ASN A 81 0.74 -1.02 3.99
N GLN A 82 1.85 -1.06 4.74
CA GLN A 82 3.03 -0.23 4.47
C GLN A 82 3.72 -0.60 3.15
N ASN A 83 3.78 -1.90 2.83
CA ASN A 83 4.60 -2.41 1.74
C ASN A 83 3.84 -2.75 0.44
N MET A 84 2.52 -2.98 0.50
CA MET A 84 1.72 -3.45 -0.65
C MET A 84 1.67 -2.47 -1.84
N ASN A 85 1.96 -1.18 -1.59
CA ASN A 85 1.74 -0.12 -2.57
C ASN A 85 2.91 0.07 -3.56
N GLY A 86 4.01 -0.69 -3.44
CA GLY A 86 5.21 -0.49 -4.27
C GLY A 86 4.93 -0.62 -5.77
N VAL A 87 4.27 -1.71 -6.18
CA VAL A 87 3.93 -1.98 -7.59
C VAL A 87 2.89 -0.98 -8.11
N ASP A 88 1.90 -0.62 -7.30
CA ASP A 88 0.89 0.35 -7.73
C ASP A 88 1.47 1.74 -7.93
N ARG A 89 2.36 2.19 -7.02
CA ARG A 89 3.10 3.45 -7.19
C ARG A 89 3.95 3.46 -8.45
N PHE A 90 4.65 2.35 -8.74
CA PHE A 90 5.39 2.17 -9.98
C PHE A 90 4.48 2.30 -11.21
N ASN A 91 3.34 1.60 -11.21
CA ASN A 91 2.37 1.65 -12.29
C ASN A 91 1.78 3.05 -12.49
N GLN A 92 1.47 3.77 -11.41
CA GLN A 92 1.01 5.16 -11.47
C GLN A 92 2.09 6.07 -12.09
N SER A 93 3.34 5.90 -11.67
CA SER A 93 4.52 6.62 -12.18
C SER A 93 4.76 6.38 -13.68
N ILE A 94 4.51 5.15 -14.16
CA ILE A 94 4.56 4.80 -15.58
C ILE A 94 3.33 5.33 -16.34
N LYS A 95 2.13 5.31 -15.74
CA LYS A 95 0.93 5.88 -16.37
C LYS A 95 1.05 7.39 -16.59
N SER A 96 1.75 8.12 -15.73
CA SER A 96 2.01 9.55 -15.89
C SER A 96 3.09 9.90 -16.94
N SER A 97 3.80 8.91 -17.46
CA SER A 97 4.83 9.11 -18.49
C SER A 97 4.22 9.44 -19.85
N LYS A 98 4.84 10.37 -20.58
CA LYS A 98 4.41 10.78 -21.93
C LYS A 98 4.90 9.84 -23.05
N LEU A 99 5.72 8.84 -22.74
CA LEU A 99 6.33 7.95 -23.75
C LEU A 99 5.35 6.95 -24.38
N LYS A 100 4.17 6.75 -23.77
CA LYS A 100 3.15 5.80 -24.27
C LYS A 100 2.53 6.28 -25.58
N ARG A 101 3.00 5.73 -26.69
CA ARG A 101 2.34 5.85 -28.00
C ARG A 101 1.36 4.71 -28.24
N ALA A 102 0.22 4.99 -28.85
CA ALA A 102 -0.73 3.96 -29.24
C ALA A 102 -0.09 3.01 -30.26
N SER A 103 0.06 1.74 -29.89
CA SER A 103 0.57 0.68 -30.76
C SER A 103 -0.34 -0.53 -30.69
N LYS A 104 -0.54 -1.21 -31.83
CA LYS A 104 -1.23 -2.51 -31.86
C LYS A 104 -0.28 -3.68 -31.61
N LYS A 105 1.01 -3.55 -31.94
CA LYS A 105 1.99 -4.62 -31.80
C LYS A 105 2.48 -4.74 -30.35
N PHE A 106 2.50 -5.97 -29.83
CA PHE A 106 2.84 -6.28 -28.43
C PHE A 106 4.32 -6.02 -28.11
N ASP A 107 5.22 -6.43 -29.00
CA ASP A 107 6.66 -6.15 -28.95
C ASP A 107 6.94 -4.66 -28.68
N ARG A 108 6.30 -3.75 -29.41
CA ARG A 108 6.47 -2.31 -29.23
C ARG A 108 5.95 -1.82 -27.88
N LYS A 109 4.85 -2.41 -27.37
CA LYS A 109 4.33 -2.09 -26.03
C LYS A 109 5.30 -2.55 -24.94
N LEU A 110 5.87 -3.76 -25.11
CA LEU A 110 6.84 -4.31 -24.19
C LEU A 110 8.12 -3.48 -24.16
N SER A 111 8.67 -3.10 -25.32
CA SER A 111 9.87 -2.28 -25.41
C SER A 111 9.70 -0.92 -24.73
N VAL A 112 8.55 -0.24 -24.95
CA VAL A 112 8.25 1.03 -24.26
C VAL A 112 8.13 0.82 -22.74
N PHE A 113 7.45 -0.23 -22.30
CA PHE A 113 7.35 -0.55 -20.87
C PHE A 113 8.73 -0.82 -20.23
N LEU A 114 9.61 -1.57 -20.91
CA LEU A 114 10.97 -1.82 -20.44
C LEU A 114 11.78 -0.53 -20.34
N LEU A 115 11.70 0.35 -21.34
CA LEU A 115 12.36 1.65 -21.32
C LEU A 115 11.87 2.51 -20.14
N GLU A 116 10.55 2.60 -19.94
CA GLU A 116 9.96 3.32 -18.80
C GLU A 116 10.39 2.73 -17.44
N SER A 117 10.54 1.41 -17.37
CA SER A 117 11.02 0.70 -16.17
C SER A 117 12.48 1.03 -15.88
N ILE A 118 13.33 1.02 -16.91
CA ILE A 118 14.75 1.37 -16.79
C ILE A 118 14.89 2.82 -16.33
N LEU A 119 14.16 3.76 -16.94
CA LEU A 119 14.17 5.18 -16.57
C LEU A 119 13.73 5.39 -15.12
N HIS A 120 12.69 4.68 -14.69
CA HIS A 120 12.23 4.74 -13.31
C HIS A 120 13.29 4.23 -12.32
N ASN A 121 13.93 3.10 -12.61
CA ASN A 121 14.98 2.54 -11.75
C ASN A 121 16.23 3.41 -11.74
N ALA A 122 16.63 3.96 -12.89
CA ALA A 122 17.73 4.92 -12.98
C ALA A 122 17.47 6.16 -12.12
N PHE A 123 16.23 6.69 -12.15
CA PHE A 123 15.83 7.79 -11.29
C PHE A 123 15.89 7.43 -9.80
N ILE A 124 15.45 6.24 -9.39
CA ILE A 124 15.56 5.79 -8.00
C ILE A 124 17.02 5.78 -7.56
N LEU A 125 17.92 5.18 -8.35
CA LEU A 125 19.35 5.12 -8.06
C LEU A 125 19.95 6.53 -7.94
N LEU A 126 19.65 7.41 -8.88
CA LEU A 126 20.13 8.78 -8.86
C LEU A 126 19.61 9.56 -7.64
N SER A 127 18.33 9.40 -7.31
CA SER A 127 17.71 10.06 -6.16
C SER A 127 18.23 9.55 -4.81
N SER A 128 18.73 8.31 -4.79
CA SER A 128 19.36 7.73 -3.61
C SER A 128 20.78 8.26 -3.36
N ASP A 129 21.45 8.75 -4.41
CA ASP A 129 22.73 9.43 -4.31
C ASP A 129 22.53 10.88 -3.83
N ALA A 130 23.02 11.17 -2.62
CA ALA A 130 22.84 12.47 -1.94
C ALA A 130 23.38 13.69 -2.72
N LYS A 131 24.18 13.47 -3.77
CA LYS A 131 24.79 14.53 -4.61
C LYS A 131 23.89 15.05 -5.73
N MET A 132 22.81 14.34 -6.11
CA MET A 132 21.98 14.70 -7.28
C MET A 132 20.52 15.03 -6.92
N LYS A 133 20.32 15.67 -5.76
CA LYS A 133 18.99 16.10 -5.25
C LYS A 133 18.17 17.04 -6.14
N TYR A 134 18.71 17.50 -7.27
CA TYR A 134 18.15 18.61 -8.05
C TYR A 134 17.65 18.26 -9.46
N GLN A 135 17.80 17.03 -9.94
CA GLN A 135 17.23 16.66 -11.24
C GLN A 135 15.81 16.13 -11.07
N THR A 136 14.85 16.79 -11.73
CA THR A 136 13.48 16.31 -11.74
C THR A 136 13.37 15.08 -12.65
N LYS A 137 12.48 14.13 -12.30
CA LYS A 137 12.25 12.91 -13.09
C LYS A 137 11.92 13.23 -14.57
N HIS A 138 11.32 14.40 -14.83
CA HIS A 138 10.96 14.84 -16.18
C HIS A 138 12.18 15.17 -17.04
N GLU A 139 13.17 15.87 -16.48
CA GLU A 139 14.42 16.27 -17.17
C GLU A 139 15.26 15.07 -17.60
N LEU A 140 15.31 14.01 -16.78
CA LEU A 140 15.99 12.76 -17.12
C LEU A 140 15.30 12.00 -18.25
N ILE A 141 13.97 12.00 -18.26
CA ILE A 141 13.19 11.35 -19.30
C ILE A 141 13.34 12.09 -20.63
N GLU A 142 13.33 13.43 -20.61
CA GLU A 142 13.52 14.25 -21.82
C GLU A 142 14.94 14.12 -22.39
N SER A 143 15.97 14.25 -21.55
CA SER A 143 17.37 14.11 -22.02
C SER A 143 17.68 12.72 -22.61
N LEU A 144 17.11 11.65 -22.06
CA LEU A 144 17.27 10.30 -22.61
C LEU A 144 16.40 10.06 -23.85
N ALA A 145 15.19 10.64 -23.90
CA ALA A 145 14.35 10.58 -25.09
C ALA A 145 15.01 11.30 -26.28
N ASP A 146 15.63 12.46 -26.05
CA ASP A 146 16.36 13.21 -27.07
C ASP A 146 17.60 12.45 -27.55
N LEU A 147 18.32 11.79 -26.64
CA LEU A 147 19.45 10.91 -26.99
C LEU A 147 19.01 9.73 -27.87
N PHE A 148 17.86 9.12 -27.60
CA PHE A 148 17.34 8.01 -28.40
C PHE A 148 16.78 8.44 -29.75
N MET A 149 16.20 9.65 -29.85
CA MET A 149 15.71 10.21 -31.12
C MET A 149 16.83 10.76 -32.01
N ALA A 150 18.01 11.05 -31.44
CA ALA A 150 19.20 11.47 -32.19
C ALA A 150 19.97 10.31 -32.87
N TYR A 151 19.54 9.06 -32.65
CA TYR A 151 20.11 7.85 -33.25
C TYR A 151 19.22 7.21 -34.34
N GLU A 152 18.20 7.93 -34.83
CA GLU A 152 17.54 7.66 -36.13
C GLU A 152 18.22 8.48 -37.25
#